data_AF-A0A535L4K1-F1
#
_entry.id   AF-A0A535L4K1-F1
#
_cell.length_a   1.000
_cell.length_b   1.000
_cell.length_c   1.000
_cell.angle_alpha   90.00
_cell.angle_beta   90.00
_cell.angle_gamma   90.00
#
_symmetry.space_group_name_H-M   'P 1'
#
loop_
_entity.id
_entity.type
_entity.pdbx_description
1 polymer ?
#
loop_
_entity_poly.entity_id
_entity_poly.type
_entity_poly.pdbx_seq_one_letter_code
_entity_poly.pdbx_strand_id
1 'polypeptide(L)' 'MPTGTIKKLVSDRGFGFIAAEDGREYFFHRTGL' A
#
# COMPACT_ATOMS: atom_id res chain seq x y z
N MET A 1 15.46 4.02 1.53
CA MET A 1 14.21 3.22 1.46
C MET A 1 13.08 4.20 1.28
N PRO A 2 12.20 4.07 0.26
CA PRO A 2 11.08 4.98 0.12
C PRO A 2 10.12 4.80 1.32
N THR A 3 9.64 5.91 1.87
CA THR A 3 8.67 5.96 2.96
C THR A 3 7.32 6.41 2.44
N GLY A 4 6.24 5.92 3.06
CA GLY A 4 4.88 6.26 2.67
C GLY A 4 3.87 5.85 3.72
N THR A 5 2.62 6.27 3.54
CA THR A 5 1.52 5.98 4.48
C THR A 5 0.49 5.08 3.82
N ILE A 6 -0.09 4.14 4.58
CA ILE A 6 -1.21 3.32 4.09
C ILE A 6 -2.38 4.25 3.79
N LYS A 7 -2.72 4.36 2.51
CA LYS A 7 -3.85 5.17 2.04
C LYS A 7 -5.16 4.40 2.12
N LYS A 8 -5.12 3.11 1.78
CA LYS A 8 -6.30 2.24 1.78
C LYS A 8 -5.89 0.83 2.16
N LEU A 9 -6.66 0.23 3.06
CA LEU A 9 -6.57 -1.18 3.40
C LEU A 9 -7.92 -1.85 3.07
N VAL A 10 -7.89 -2.86 2.21
CA VAL A 10 -9.05 -3.70 1.90
C VAL A 10 -8.85 -5.03 2.62
N SER A 11 -9.12 -5.02 3.93
CA SER A 11 -8.80 -6.14 4.84
C SER A 11 -9.40 -7.46 4.37
N ASP A 12 -10.67 -7.45 3.94
CA ASP A 12 -11.39 -8.65 3.48
C ASP A 12 -10.76 -9.31 2.25
N ARG A 13 -10.02 -8.53 1.45
CA ARG A 13 -9.34 -9.02 0.25
C ARG A 13 -7.81 -9.09 0.42
N GLY A 14 -7.30 -8.73 1.58
CA GLY A 14 -5.88 -8.88 1.92
C GLY A 14 -4.93 -8.01 1.09
N PHE A 15 -5.37 -6.84 0.62
CA PHE A 15 -4.49 -5.91 -0.13
C PHE A 15 -4.72 -4.45 0.29
N GLY A 16 -3.83 -3.56 -0.18
CA GLY A 16 -3.97 -2.13 0.04
C GLY A 16 -3.13 -1.28 -0.90
N PHE A 17 -3.14 0.02 -0.62
CA PHE A 17 -2.38 1.03 -1.33
C PHE A 17 -1.60 1.92 -0.36
N ILE A 18 -0.37 2.26 -0.72
CA ILE A 18 0.49 3.20 -0.02
C ILE A 18 0.56 4.48 -0.84
N ALA A 19 0.31 5.62 -0.20
CA ALA A 19 0.64 6.92 -0.76
C ALA A 19 2.10 7.24 -0.45
N ALA A 20 2.88 7.55 -1.48
CA ALA A 20 4.25 7.99 -1.34
C ALA A 20 4.40 9.50 -1.52
N GLU A 21 5.52 10.02 -1.05
CA GLU A 21 5.84 11.46 -1.12
C GLU A 21 6.11 11.95 -2.55
N ASP A 22 6.42 11.04 -3.47
CA ASP A 22 6.58 11.34 -4.91
C ASP A 22 5.23 11.50 -5.65
N GLY A 23 4.10 11.45 -4.92
CA GLY A 23 2.75 11.55 -5.46
C GLY A 23 2.25 10.28 -6.12
N ARG A 24 3.01 9.18 -6.07
CA ARG A 24 2.59 7.88 -6.61
C ARG A 24 1.85 7.05 -5.58
N GLU A 25 1.11 6.08 -6.08
CA GLU A 25 0.41 5.09 -5.29
C GLU A 25 0.98 3.70 -5.57
N TYR A 26 1.26 2.97 -4.49
CA TYR A 26 1.86 1.65 -4.56
C TYR A 26 0.89 0.60 -4.02
N PHE A 27 0.57 -0.40 -4.84
CA PHE A 27 -0.25 -1.53 -4.45
C PHE A 27 0.58 -2.56 -3.65
N PHE A 28 -0.03 -3.20 -2.65
CA PHE A 28 0.57 -4.31 -1.92
C PHE A 28 -0.45 -5.38 -1.55
N HIS A 29 0.00 -6.64 -1.43
CA HIS A 29 -0.71 -7.72 -0.75
C HIS A 29 -0.20 -7.89 0.68
N ARG A 30 -1.10 -8.19 1.62
CA ARG A 30 -0.77 -8.44 3.03
C ARG A 30 0.10 -9.69 3.21
N THR A 31 -0.06 -10.67 2.35
CA THR A 31 0.79 -11.85 2.26
C THR A 31 1.66 -11.70 1.02
N GLY A 32 2.95 -11.44 1.21
CA GLY A 32 3.92 -11.38 0.12
C GLY A 32 4.27 -12.80 -0.34
N LEU A 33 3.50 -13.32 -1.29
CA LEU A 33 3.91 -14.40 -2.20
C LEU A 33 3.74 -13.89 -3.63
#